data_AF-A0A9R1QDT1-F1
#
_entry.id   AF-A0A9R1QDT1-F1
#
_cell.length_a   1.000
_cell.length_b   1.000
_cell.length_c   1.000
_cell.angle_alpha   90.00
_cell.angle_beta   90.00
_cell.angle_gamma   90.00
#
_symmetry.space_group_name_H-M   'P 1'
#
loop_
_entity.id
_entity.type
_entity.pdbx_description
1 polymer ?
#
loop_
_entity_poly.entity_id
_entity_poly.type
_entity_poly.pdbx_seq_one_letter_code
_entity_poly.pdbx_strand_id
1 'polypeptide(L)'
;MSPQTETKAGVGFKAGVKDYKLTYYTPEYETKDTDILAAFHVSPQLGVPPEEAGAAVAAESSTCEEMIKRAVFARELGVPIVMHDYLTGGFTANTTLAHYCRDNGLLLHIHRAMHAVIDRQKNHGMHFRVLAKALRMSGGDHIHSGTVVGKLEGEREMTLGFVDLLRDDFIEKDRARGIFFTQDWVSMPGVIPVALGGIHVWHMPALTEIFGDDSVLQFGGGTLGHPWGNAPGATANRVALEACVQARNEGHDLAREGNEIIRAACKWSPELAAACEVWKAIKFEFEPVDTIDK
;
A
#
# COMPACT_ATOMS: atom_id res chain seq x y z
N MET A 1 -7.06 -35.23 34.12
CA MET A 1 -7.91 -34.68 33.05
C MET A 1 -7.79 -33.18 33.12
N SER A 2 -6.99 -32.59 32.24
CA SER A 2 -6.76 -31.14 32.20
C SER A 2 -8.02 -30.44 31.64
N PRO A 3 -8.42 -29.28 32.15
CA PRO A 3 -9.56 -28.55 31.62
C PRO A 3 -9.24 -28.09 30.20
N GLN A 4 -10.08 -28.46 29.24
CA GLN A 4 -10.04 -27.92 27.89
C GLN A 4 -10.48 -26.46 27.93
N THR A 5 -9.62 -25.56 27.47
CA THR A 5 -9.96 -24.18 27.21
C THR A 5 -10.88 -24.13 26.00
N GLU A 6 -12.18 -23.92 26.22
CA GLU A 6 -13.13 -23.60 25.16
C GLU A 6 -12.86 -22.17 24.65
N THR A 7 -12.45 -22.06 23.39
CA THR A 7 -12.39 -20.79 22.67
C THR A 7 -13.81 -20.26 22.48
N LYS A 8 -14.15 -19.17 23.18
CA LYS A 8 -15.35 -18.37 22.91
C LYS A 8 -15.19 -17.53 21.64
N ALA A 9 -14.98 -18.17 20.49
CA ALA A 9 -15.15 -17.54 19.18
C ALA A 9 -16.62 -17.68 18.75
N GLY A 10 -17.51 -17.01 19.47
CA GLY A 10 -18.94 -17.28 19.44
C GLY A 10 -19.83 -16.09 19.07
N VAL A 11 -19.33 -15.05 18.41
CA VAL A 11 -20.15 -14.08 17.64
C VAL A 11 -19.26 -13.50 16.53
N GLY A 12 -19.69 -13.66 15.28
CA GLY A 12 -18.83 -13.60 14.10
C GLY A 12 -18.32 -12.21 13.73
N PHE A 13 -17.00 -12.12 13.56
CA PHE A 13 -16.41 -11.14 12.65
C PHE A 13 -16.85 -11.50 11.23
N LYS A 14 -17.77 -10.71 10.67
CA LYS A 14 -18.13 -10.83 9.25
C LYS A 14 -17.07 -10.07 8.46
N ALA A 15 -16.27 -10.79 7.68
CA ALA A 15 -15.28 -10.17 6.81
C ALA A 15 -15.97 -9.19 5.84
N GLY A 16 -15.46 -7.97 5.77
CA GLY A 16 -16.03 -6.87 4.99
C GLY A 16 -15.54 -5.51 5.50
N VAL A 17 -15.64 -4.48 4.68
CA VAL A 17 -15.40 -3.09 5.11
C VAL A 17 -16.64 -2.63 5.87
N LYS A 18 -16.46 -2.13 7.10
CA LYS A 18 -17.54 -1.47 7.86
C LYS A 18 -17.61 -0.01 7.44
N ASP A 19 -18.82 0.55 7.39
CA ASP A 19 -19.04 1.98 7.15
C ASP A 19 -18.27 2.83 8.19
N TYR A 20 -17.40 3.74 7.73
CA TYR A 20 -16.60 4.64 8.56
C TYR A 20 -17.48 5.58 9.39
N LYS A 21 -18.63 6.02 8.86
CA LYS A 21 -19.55 6.93 9.57
C LYS A 21 -20.03 6.37 10.90
N LEU A 22 -20.03 5.04 11.09
CA LEU A 22 -20.46 4.41 12.33
C LEU A 22 -19.56 4.76 13.52
N THR A 23 -18.33 5.20 13.27
CA THR A 23 -17.33 5.46 14.32
C THR A 23 -16.83 6.90 14.30
N TYR A 24 -16.83 7.55 13.14
CA TYR A 24 -16.13 8.83 12.93
C TYR A 24 -17.04 9.99 12.51
N TYR A 25 -18.36 9.78 12.53
CA TYR A 25 -19.33 10.83 12.24
C TYR A 25 -20.17 11.10 13.48
N THR A 26 -20.04 12.32 14.02
CA THR A 26 -20.78 12.78 15.20
C THR A 26 -21.51 14.08 14.84
N PRO A 27 -22.66 14.00 14.13
CA PRO A 27 -23.36 15.18 13.61
C PRO A 27 -23.86 16.13 14.71
N GLU A 28 -24.02 15.64 15.94
CA GLU A 28 -24.47 16.41 17.09
C GLU A 28 -23.33 16.98 17.95
N TYR A 29 -22.06 16.90 17.50
CA TYR A 29 -20.94 17.47 18.24
C TYR A 29 -21.02 19.00 18.25
N GLU A 30 -21.12 19.59 19.44
CA GLU A 30 -21.01 21.04 19.64
C GLU A 30 -19.54 21.44 19.84
N THR A 31 -19.03 22.30 18.96
CA THR A 31 -17.64 22.79 19.01
C THR A 31 -17.40 23.63 20.26
N LYS A 32 -16.26 23.41 20.91
CA LYS A 32 -15.81 24.18 22.08
C LYS A 32 -14.88 25.31 21.64
N ASP A 33 -14.77 26.35 22.47
CA ASP A 33 -13.83 27.47 22.24
C ASP A 33 -12.36 27.04 22.16
N THR A 34 -12.04 25.85 22.69
CA THR A 34 -10.69 25.26 22.66
C THR A 34 -10.42 24.42 21.42
N ASP A 35 -11.42 24.14 20.60
CA ASP A 35 -11.27 23.23 19.46
C ASP A 35 -10.56 23.94 18.30
N ILE A 36 -9.64 23.22 17.65
CA ILE A 36 -9.04 23.64 16.39
C ILE A 36 -9.82 22.96 15.26
N LEU A 37 -10.45 23.77 14.41
CA LEU A 37 -11.22 23.27 13.27
C LEU A 37 -10.33 23.07 12.04
N ALA A 38 -10.28 21.84 11.53
CA ALA A 38 -9.67 21.52 10.24
C ALA A 38 -10.78 21.27 9.21
N ALA A 39 -10.75 22.01 8.10
CA ALA A 39 -11.72 21.88 7.02
C ALA A 39 -11.07 21.23 5.79
N PHE A 40 -11.69 20.17 5.28
CA PHE A 40 -11.26 19.46 4.10
C PHE A 40 -12.34 19.55 3.02
N HIS A 41 -11.93 19.83 1.78
CA HIS A 41 -12.84 19.66 0.64
C HIS A 41 -12.81 18.19 0.20
N VAL A 42 -13.96 17.52 0.30
CA VAL A 42 -14.11 16.11 -0.05
C VAL A 42 -15.12 15.99 -1.18
N SER A 43 -14.73 15.36 -2.28
CA SER A 43 -15.63 15.00 -3.38
C SER A 43 -15.86 13.49 -3.39
N PRO A 44 -17.03 13.01 -2.91
CA PRO A 44 -17.31 11.58 -2.86
C PRO A 44 -17.42 10.98 -4.27
N GLN A 45 -17.09 9.68 -4.38
CA GLN A 45 -17.36 8.91 -5.59
C GLN A 45 -18.88 8.74 -5.79
N LEU A 46 -19.30 8.51 -7.03
CA LEU A 46 -20.72 8.26 -7.32
C LEU A 46 -21.25 7.09 -6.49
N GLY A 47 -22.31 7.33 -5.71
CA GLY A 47 -22.92 6.33 -4.84
C GLY A 47 -22.34 6.24 -3.42
N VAL A 48 -21.30 7.04 -3.09
CA VAL A 48 -20.75 7.13 -1.72
C VAL A 48 -21.38 8.34 -1.01
N PRO A 49 -22.02 8.17 0.17
CA PRO A 49 -22.53 9.29 0.94
C PRO A 49 -21.42 10.27 1.36
N PRO A 50 -21.65 11.60 1.37
CA PRO A 50 -20.66 12.57 1.82
C PRO A 50 -20.17 12.33 3.25
N GLU A 51 -21.04 11.86 4.15
CA GLU A 51 -20.71 11.57 5.54
C GLU A 51 -19.75 10.38 5.64
N GLU A 52 -19.93 9.39 4.76
CA GLU A 52 -19.04 8.22 4.69
C GLU A 52 -17.66 8.62 4.15
N ALA A 53 -17.63 9.48 3.13
CA ALA A 53 -16.38 10.02 2.59
C ALA A 53 -15.65 10.90 3.62
N GLY A 54 -16.38 11.74 4.37
CA GLY A 54 -15.81 12.56 5.44
C GLY A 54 -15.35 11.73 6.63
N ALA A 55 -16.13 10.72 7.03
CA ALA A 55 -15.78 9.80 8.10
C ALA A 55 -14.54 8.96 7.78
N ALA A 56 -14.35 8.58 6.51
CA ALA A 56 -13.12 7.90 6.07
C ALA A 56 -11.88 8.79 6.26
N VAL A 57 -11.99 10.10 5.99
CA VAL A 57 -10.92 11.07 6.27
C VAL A 57 -10.69 11.22 7.77
N ALA A 58 -11.76 11.23 8.58
CA ALA A 58 -11.68 11.36 10.03
C ALA A 58 -11.30 10.05 10.77
N ALA A 59 -11.26 8.91 10.08
CA ALA A 59 -11.04 7.59 10.67
C ALA A 59 -9.61 7.37 11.18
N GLU A 60 -8.68 8.15 10.65
CA GLU A 60 -7.30 8.21 11.08
C GLU A 60 -7.26 8.73 12.53
N SER A 61 -6.61 7.99 13.43
CA SER A 61 -6.68 8.22 14.89
C SER A 61 -6.53 9.70 15.25
N SER A 62 -7.59 10.31 15.79
CA SER A 62 -7.67 11.75 16.03
C SER A 62 -6.79 12.24 17.18
N THR A 63 -6.30 11.35 18.04
CA THR A 63 -5.28 11.64 19.07
C THR A 63 -4.30 10.47 19.25
N CYS A 64 -3.13 10.76 19.84
CA CYS A 64 -2.11 9.75 20.13
C CYS A 64 -2.60 8.70 21.13
N GLU A 65 -3.44 9.08 22.10
CA GLU A 65 -4.00 8.16 23.09
C GLU A 65 -4.91 7.11 22.43
N GLU A 66 -5.77 7.53 21.50
CA GLU A 66 -6.62 6.60 20.74
C GLU A 66 -5.80 5.72 19.79
N MET A 67 -4.76 6.26 19.16
CA MET A 67 -3.82 5.49 18.36
C MET A 67 -3.21 4.33 19.17
N ILE A 68 -2.67 4.62 20.36
CA ILE A 68 -2.04 3.60 21.21
C ILE A 68 -3.08 2.62 21.77
N LYS A 69 -4.27 3.07 22.19
CA LYS A 69 -5.34 2.16 22.64
C LYS A 69 -5.70 1.12 21.58
N ARG A 70 -5.79 1.53 20.31
CA ARG A 70 -6.05 0.61 19.18
C ARG A 70 -4.91 -0.38 18.96
N ALA A 71 -3.65 0.08 19.05
CA ALA A 71 -2.48 -0.78 18.92
C ALA A 71 -2.40 -1.81 20.06
N VAL A 72 -2.70 -1.40 21.30
CA VAL A 72 -2.82 -2.30 22.46
C VAL A 72 -3.89 -3.36 22.23
N PHE A 73 -5.07 -2.95 21.75
CA PHE A 73 -6.15 -3.90 21.48
C PHE A 73 -5.79 -4.88 20.35
N ALA A 74 -5.15 -4.41 19.28
CA ALA A 74 -4.65 -5.27 18.21
C ALA A 74 -3.64 -6.31 18.75
N ARG A 75 -2.71 -5.87 19.59
CA ARG A 75 -1.76 -6.75 20.28
C ARG A 75 -2.47 -7.78 21.16
N GLU A 76 -3.47 -7.38 21.94
CA GLU A 76 -4.26 -8.29 22.79
C GLU A 76 -5.03 -9.35 21.98
N LEU A 77 -5.50 -8.99 20.78
CA LEU A 77 -6.09 -9.94 19.84
C LEU A 77 -5.06 -10.89 19.20
N GLY A 78 -3.76 -10.62 19.37
CA GLY A 78 -2.68 -11.42 18.80
C GLY A 78 -2.57 -11.30 17.28
N VAL A 79 -3.05 -10.20 16.68
CA VAL A 79 -2.86 -9.97 15.24
C VAL A 79 -1.39 -9.60 14.94
N PRO A 80 -0.84 -9.98 13.78
CA PRO A 80 0.59 -9.82 13.51
C PRO A 80 0.97 -8.43 12.99
N ILE A 81 0.00 -7.63 12.53
CA ILE A 81 0.26 -6.39 11.80
C ILE A 81 -0.82 -5.34 12.07
N VAL A 82 -0.40 -4.08 12.15
CA VAL A 82 -1.27 -2.90 12.17
C VAL A 82 -0.86 -1.95 11.03
N MET A 83 -1.67 -0.92 10.77
CA MET A 83 -1.33 0.11 9.79
C MET A 83 -1.47 1.54 10.32
N HIS A 84 -0.72 2.46 9.73
CA HIS A 84 -0.75 3.88 10.09
C HIS A 84 -0.52 4.79 8.88
N ASP A 85 -1.21 5.92 8.87
CA ASP A 85 -1.11 6.95 7.85
C ASP A 85 -0.15 8.03 8.34
N TYR A 86 1.15 7.87 8.04
CA TYR A 86 2.21 8.55 8.79
C TYR A 86 2.31 10.06 8.55
N LEU A 87 1.87 10.55 7.37
CA LEU A 87 1.93 11.99 7.06
C LEU A 87 0.78 12.74 7.70
N THR A 88 -0.43 12.19 7.62
CA THR A 88 -1.64 12.80 8.17
C THR A 88 -1.70 12.65 9.69
N GLY A 89 -1.30 11.49 10.23
CA GLY A 89 -1.08 11.32 11.67
C GLY A 89 0.17 12.05 12.19
N GLY A 90 1.14 12.32 11.30
CA GLY A 90 2.36 13.06 11.57
C GLY A 90 3.53 12.21 12.10
N PHE A 91 4.75 12.67 11.82
CA PHE A 91 5.99 11.98 12.18
C PHE A 91 6.14 11.68 13.68
N THR A 92 5.68 12.57 14.55
CA THR A 92 5.72 12.36 16.00
C THR A 92 4.88 11.16 16.44
N ALA A 93 3.65 11.06 15.94
CA ALA A 93 2.76 9.93 16.22
C ALA A 93 3.31 8.65 15.60
N ASN A 94 3.77 8.70 14.35
CA ASN A 94 4.35 7.55 13.67
C ASN A 94 5.57 6.97 14.42
N THR A 95 6.50 7.82 14.84
CA THR A 95 7.71 7.37 15.56
C THR A 95 7.35 6.76 16.91
N THR A 96 6.36 7.33 17.60
CA THR A 96 5.81 6.75 18.85
C THR A 96 5.21 5.36 18.60
N LEU A 97 4.42 5.21 17.54
CA LEU A 97 3.82 3.93 17.18
C LEU A 97 4.87 2.90 16.72
N ALA A 98 5.89 3.31 15.98
CA ALA A 98 6.98 2.44 15.55
C ALA A 98 7.76 1.85 16.73
N HIS A 99 8.07 2.67 17.75
CA HIS A 99 8.65 2.17 19.00
C HIS A 99 7.72 1.19 19.71
N TYR A 100 6.42 1.52 19.83
CA TYR A 100 5.44 0.62 20.41
C TYR A 100 5.39 -0.74 19.68
N CYS A 101 5.34 -0.73 18.35
CA CYS A 101 5.33 -1.92 17.50
C CYS A 101 6.58 -2.78 17.71
N ARG A 102 7.77 -2.17 17.75
CA ARG A 102 9.03 -2.85 18.06
C ARG A 102 8.97 -3.59 19.40
N ASP A 103 8.51 -2.91 20.45
CA ASP A 103 8.49 -3.46 21.82
C ASP A 103 7.41 -4.54 22.00
N ASN A 104 6.42 -4.58 21.12
CA ASN A 104 5.26 -5.45 21.22
C ASN A 104 5.14 -6.52 20.13
N GLY A 105 6.13 -6.62 19.23
CA GLY A 105 6.17 -7.63 18.17
C GLY A 105 5.05 -7.47 17.13
N LEU A 106 4.65 -6.23 16.84
CA LEU A 106 3.69 -5.92 15.78
C LEU A 106 4.42 -5.41 14.55
N LEU A 107 4.08 -5.94 13.37
CA LEU A 107 4.46 -5.31 12.11
C LEU A 107 3.68 -4.00 11.92
N LEU A 108 4.33 -3.00 11.30
CA LEU A 108 3.77 -1.69 11.05
C LEU A 108 3.74 -1.38 9.54
N HIS A 109 2.56 -1.51 8.93
CA HIS A 109 2.33 -1.12 7.55
C HIS A 109 2.05 0.38 7.44
N ILE A 110 2.77 1.08 6.57
CA ILE A 110 2.59 2.53 6.39
C ILE A 110 1.85 2.85 5.11
N HIS A 111 0.73 3.55 5.26
CA HIS A 111 0.06 4.20 4.14
C HIS A 111 0.54 5.67 4.04
N ARG A 112 0.62 6.17 2.80
CA ARG A 112 1.20 7.49 2.50
C ARG A 112 0.13 8.52 2.17
N ALA A 113 -1.03 8.48 2.84
CA ALA A 113 -2.08 9.48 2.62
C ALA A 113 -1.50 10.90 2.65
N MET A 114 -2.06 11.80 1.83
CA MET A 114 -1.59 13.18 1.63
C MET A 114 -0.26 13.35 0.86
N HIS A 115 0.53 12.30 0.58
CA HIS A 115 1.86 12.48 -0.06
C HIS A 115 1.85 13.30 -1.37
N ALA A 116 0.88 13.04 -2.26
CA ALA A 116 0.76 13.69 -3.56
C ALA A 116 0.38 15.18 -3.48
N VAL A 117 -0.02 15.69 -2.31
CA VAL A 117 -0.15 17.13 -2.07
C VAL A 117 1.23 17.79 -2.06
N ILE A 118 2.26 17.05 -1.65
CA ILE A 118 3.63 17.53 -1.40
C ILE A 118 4.58 17.13 -2.53
N ASP A 119 4.40 15.94 -3.11
CA ASP A 119 5.43 15.32 -3.97
C ASP A 119 5.09 15.23 -5.46
N ARG A 120 3.92 15.72 -5.88
CA ARG A 120 3.45 15.53 -7.25
C ARG A 120 4.04 16.50 -8.27
N GLN A 121 4.27 17.75 -7.88
CA GLN A 121 4.68 18.80 -8.80
C GLN A 121 6.20 18.92 -8.85
N LYS A 122 6.78 18.76 -10.03
CA LYS A 122 8.24 18.82 -10.21
C LYS A 122 8.86 20.13 -9.77
N ASN A 123 8.14 21.25 -9.89
CA ASN A 123 8.65 22.58 -9.62
C ASN A 123 8.58 23.02 -8.15
N HIS A 124 7.79 22.35 -7.30
CA HIS A 124 7.59 22.77 -5.91
C HIS A 124 7.14 21.61 -5.01
N GLY A 125 7.71 21.56 -3.81
CA GLY A 125 7.36 20.58 -2.79
C GLY A 125 8.57 19.73 -2.37
N MET A 126 8.33 18.48 -2.02
CA MET A 126 9.36 17.52 -1.64
C MET A 126 9.13 16.20 -2.36
N HIS A 127 10.04 15.80 -3.24
CA HIS A 127 9.90 14.53 -3.95
C HIS A 127 9.80 13.35 -2.98
N PHE A 128 8.97 12.36 -3.32
CA PHE A 128 8.69 11.17 -2.52
C PHE A 128 9.93 10.43 -1.98
N ARG A 129 11.07 10.43 -2.69
CA ARG A 129 12.32 9.81 -2.20
C ARG A 129 12.77 10.36 -0.85
N VAL A 130 12.52 11.64 -0.58
CA VAL A 130 12.85 12.26 0.71
C VAL A 130 11.90 11.76 1.79
N LEU A 131 10.61 11.67 1.47
CA LEU A 131 9.56 11.14 2.34
C LEU A 131 9.79 9.65 2.66
N ALA A 132 10.24 8.86 1.68
CA ALA A 132 10.63 7.46 1.83
C ALA A 132 11.80 7.29 2.81
N LYS A 133 12.86 8.11 2.67
CA LYS A 133 13.97 8.13 3.65
C LYS A 133 13.48 8.54 5.05
N ALA A 134 12.66 9.58 5.13
CA ALA A 134 12.12 10.06 6.40
C ALA A 134 11.28 8.99 7.10
N LEU A 135 10.49 8.21 6.35
CA LEU A 135 9.75 7.09 6.91
C LEU A 135 10.67 5.96 7.36
N ARG A 136 11.65 5.53 6.54
CA ARG A 136 12.61 4.48 6.93
C ARG A 136 13.32 4.82 8.26
N MET A 137 13.65 6.10 8.48
CA MET A 137 14.19 6.59 9.75
C MET A 137 13.15 6.65 10.89
N SER A 138 11.93 7.10 10.63
CA SER A 138 10.85 7.19 11.62
C SER A 138 10.37 5.81 12.11
N GLY A 139 10.41 4.83 11.22
CA GLY A 139 10.01 3.45 11.47
C GLY A 139 8.71 3.07 10.76
N GLY A 140 8.77 1.95 10.05
CA GLY A 140 7.67 1.30 9.34
C GLY A 140 8.24 0.09 8.61
N ASP A 141 7.54 -1.04 8.64
CA ASP A 141 8.01 -2.28 8.01
C ASP A 141 7.62 -2.30 6.52
N HIS A 142 6.50 -1.67 6.17
CA HIS A 142 6.05 -1.51 4.79
C HIS A 142 5.78 -0.04 4.46
N ILE A 143 5.91 0.37 3.19
CA ILE A 143 5.36 1.64 2.69
C ILE A 143 4.87 1.52 1.25
N HIS A 144 3.74 2.18 0.96
CA HIS A 144 3.25 2.35 -0.41
C HIS A 144 4.26 3.10 -1.29
N SER A 145 4.68 2.50 -2.39
CA SER A 145 5.75 3.00 -3.27
C SER A 145 5.28 3.25 -4.71
N GLY A 146 3.98 3.19 -4.98
CA GLY A 146 3.44 3.34 -6.34
C GLY A 146 3.52 2.05 -7.14
N THR A 147 3.11 2.10 -8.40
CA THR A 147 2.94 0.89 -9.23
C THR A 147 3.54 1.00 -10.63
N VAL A 148 3.91 2.21 -11.07
CA VAL A 148 4.32 2.56 -12.44
C VAL A 148 3.21 2.38 -13.48
N VAL A 149 2.56 1.22 -13.51
CA VAL A 149 1.56 0.81 -14.50
C VAL A 149 0.10 0.95 -14.04
N GLY A 150 -0.11 1.28 -12.76
CA GLY A 150 -1.43 1.42 -12.16
C GLY A 150 -2.04 2.80 -12.34
N LYS A 151 -3.13 3.05 -11.61
CA LYS A 151 -3.95 4.28 -11.78
C LYS A 151 -3.36 5.55 -11.18
N LEU A 152 -2.35 5.42 -10.31
CA LEU A 152 -1.67 6.54 -9.68
C LEU A 152 -0.33 6.77 -10.36
N GLU A 153 0.11 8.02 -10.41
CA GLU A 153 1.38 8.38 -11.03
C GLU A 153 2.58 7.63 -10.42
N GLY A 154 3.52 7.28 -11.29
CA GLY A 154 4.85 6.82 -10.94
C GLY A 154 5.67 6.63 -12.20
N GLU A 155 6.65 7.50 -12.44
CA GLU A 155 7.62 7.28 -13.50
C GLU A 155 8.58 6.13 -13.07
N ARG A 156 9.02 5.33 -14.03
CA ARG A 156 9.69 4.05 -13.77
C ARG A 156 11.04 4.23 -13.09
N GLU A 157 11.91 5.07 -13.64
CA GLU A 157 13.29 5.20 -13.15
C GLU A 157 13.34 5.85 -11.76
N MET A 158 12.49 6.85 -11.50
CA MET A 158 12.35 7.40 -10.15
C MET A 158 11.82 6.35 -9.15
N THR A 159 10.91 5.47 -9.60
CA THR A 159 10.34 4.43 -8.75
C THR A 159 11.37 3.40 -8.34
N LEU A 160 12.17 2.93 -9.30
CA LEU A 160 13.32 2.07 -9.01
C LEU A 160 14.27 2.75 -8.01
N GLY A 161 14.60 4.02 -8.24
CA GLY A 161 15.50 4.77 -7.35
C GLY A 161 15.02 4.85 -5.90
N PHE A 162 13.75 5.16 -5.63
CA PHE A 162 13.26 5.21 -4.24
C PHE A 162 12.92 3.83 -3.66
N VAL A 163 12.70 2.79 -4.48
CA VAL A 163 12.61 1.41 -4.01
C VAL A 163 13.97 0.92 -3.50
N ASP A 164 15.06 1.23 -4.21
CA ASP A 164 16.43 0.93 -3.77
C ASP A 164 16.72 1.65 -2.44
N LEU A 165 16.34 2.92 -2.31
CA LEU A 165 16.46 3.68 -1.06
C LEU A 165 15.67 3.09 0.12
N LEU A 166 14.58 2.36 -0.13
CA LEU A 166 13.78 1.72 0.90
C LEU A 166 14.38 0.39 1.36
N ARG A 167 14.98 -0.39 0.46
CA ARG A 167 15.42 -1.76 0.73
C ARG A 167 16.90 -1.89 1.06
N ASP A 168 17.74 -1.24 0.26
CA ASP A 168 19.16 -1.56 0.23
C ASP A 168 19.90 -0.91 1.40
N ASP A 169 21.04 -1.48 1.77
CA ASP A 169 21.91 -0.91 2.81
C ASP A 169 22.79 0.23 2.27
N PHE A 170 23.19 0.14 1.00
CA PHE A 170 24.05 1.12 0.35
C PHE A 170 23.56 1.41 -1.07
N ILE A 171 23.33 2.68 -1.37
CA ILE A 171 22.81 3.13 -2.67
C ILE A 171 23.77 4.16 -3.24
N GLU A 172 24.37 3.88 -4.40
CA GLU A 172 25.25 4.82 -5.09
C GLU A 172 24.49 6.00 -5.69
N LYS A 173 25.18 7.14 -5.84
CA LYS A 173 24.65 8.27 -6.59
C LYS A 173 24.35 7.87 -8.03
N ASP A 174 23.07 7.93 -8.40
CA ASP A 174 22.59 7.75 -9.77
C ASP A 174 21.55 8.81 -10.13
N ARG A 175 21.97 9.80 -10.93
CA ARG A 175 21.08 10.88 -11.38
C ARG A 175 20.01 10.39 -12.36
N ALA A 176 20.25 9.30 -13.08
CA ALA A 176 19.28 8.71 -14.01
C ALA A 176 18.10 8.06 -13.30
N ARG A 177 18.20 7.80 -11.99
CA ARG A 177 17.10 7.38 -11.10
C ARG A 177 16.74 8.44 -10.05
N GLY A 178 17.26 9.66 -10.19
CA GLY A 178 17.03 10.76 -9.26
C GLY A 178 17.70 10.58 -7.89
N ILE A 179 18.74 9.76 -7.78
CA ILE A 179 19.55 9.61 -6.57
C ILE A 179 20.71 10.63 -6.65
N PHE A 180 20.58 11.74 -5.93
CA PHE A 180 21.54 12.85 -5.99
C PHE A 180 22.79 12.64 -5.12
N PHE A 181 22.67 11.81 -4.09
CA PHE A 181 23.71 11.53 -3.10
C PHE A 181 23.76 10.03 -2.85
N THR A 182 24.99 9.51 -2.75
CA THR A 182 25.21 8.17 -2.18
C THR A 182 24.63 8.12 -0.78
N GLN A 183 23.90 7.05 -0.47
CA GLN A 183 23.26 6.83 0.82
C GLN A 183 23.79 5.52 1.42
N ASP A 184 24.40 5.62 2.59
CA ASP A 184 24.71 4.49 3.46
C ASP A 184 23.69 4.47 4.60
N TRP A 185 23.02 3.34 4.80
CA TRP A 185 22.03 3.12 5.86
C TRP A 185 22.60 2.46 7.09
N VAL A 186 23.88 2.09 7.08
CA VAL A 186 24.63 1.55 8.22
C VAL A 186 23.84 0.50 9.00
N SER A 187 23.32 -0.49 8.27
CA SER A 187 22.54 -1.62 8.78
C SER A 187 21.14 -1.30 9.31
N MET A 188 20.58 -0.12 9.01
CA MET A 188 19.16 0.14 9.26
C MET A 188 18.31 -0.85 8.43
N PRO A 189 17.35 -1.56 9.04
CA PRO A 189 16.50 -2.50 8.31
C PRO A 189 15.85 -1.88 7.06
N GLY A 190 15.73 -2.68 6.01
CA GLY A 190 14.97 -2.32 4.82
C GLY A 190 13.46 -2.23 5.12
N VAL A 191 12.75 -1.47 4.29
CA VAL A 191 11.30 -1.33 4.30
C VAL A 191 10.75 -2.01 3.06
N ILE A 192 9.73 -2.85 3.21
CA ILE A 192 9.12 -3.56 2.08
C ILE A 192 8.27 -2.57 1.26
N PRO A 193 8.59 -2.32 -0.02
CA PRO A 193 7.77 -1.50 -0.91
C PRO A 193 6.44 -2.19 -1.21
N VAL A 194 5.36 -1.41 -1.15
CA VAL A 194 4.00 -1.88 -1.43
C VAL A 194 3.51 -1.24 -2.72
N ALA A 195 3.23 -2.08 -3.72
CA ALA A 195 2.63 -1.68 -4.97
C ALA A 195 1.10 -1.84 -4.89
N LEU A 196 0.37 -0.73 -4.77
CA LEU A 196 -1.09 -0.68 -4.74
C LEU A 196 -1.63 0.37 -5.72
N GLY A 197 -2.73 0.01 -6.38
CA GLY A 197 -3.66 0.97 -6.97
C GLY A 197 -3.85 0.79 -8.47
N GLY A 198 -5.03 0.30 -8.87
CA GLY A 198 -5.38 0.15 -10.29
C GLY A 198 -4.61 -0.97 -11.02
N ILE A 199 -4.04 -1.92 -10.28
CA ILE A 199 -3.32 -3.07 -10.85
C ILE A 199 -4.20 -4.31 -10.94
N HIS A 200 -3.88 -5.19 -11.91
CA HIS A 200 -4.59 -6.44 -12.22
C HIS A 200 -3.61 -7.46 -12.84
N VAL A 201 -4.06 -8.68 -13.13
CA VAL A 201 -3.22 -9.82 -13.56
C VAL A 201 -2.28 -9.54 -14.74
N TRP A 202 -2.68 -8.73 -15.73
CA TRP A 202 -1.80 -8.34 -16.86
C TRP A 202 -0.61 -7.47 -16.47
N HIS A 203 -0.64 -6.83 -15.29
CA HIS A 203 0.47 -6.04 -14.78
C HIS A 203 1.50 -6.90 -14.02
N MET A 204 1.19 -8.18 -13.74
CA MET A 204 2.05 -9.03 -12.90
C MET A 204 3.49 -9.19 -13.40
N PRO A 205 3.76 -9.37 -14.70
CA PRO A 205 5.14 -9.47 -15.19
C PRO A 205 5.94 -8.18 -14.92
N ALA A 206 5.34 -7.02 -15.22
CA ALA A 206 5.97 -5.73 -15.00
C ALA A 206 6.19 -5.46 -13.50
N LEU A 207 5.21 -5.77 -12.65
CA LEU A 207 5.34 -5.59 -11.20
C LEU A 207 6.44 -6.49 -10.60
N THR A 208 6.53 -7.74 -11.07
CA THR A 208 7.57 -8.70 -10.63
C THR A 208 8.96 -8.23 -11.04
N GLU A 209 9.08 -7.60 -12.21
CA GLU A 209 10.35 -7.06 -12.72
C GLU A 209 10.73 -5.75 -12.02
N ILE A 210 9.79 -4.83 -11.79
CA ILE A 210 10.05 -3.55 -11.15
C ILE A 210 10.36 -3.70 -9.65
N PHE A 211 9.53 -4.46 -8.93
CA PHE A 211 9.60 -4.52 -7.48
C PHE A 211 10.36 -5.75 -6.96
N GLY A 212 10.54 -6.80 -7.74
CA GLY A 212 11.21 -8.03 -7.27
C GLY A 212 10.48 -8.73 -6.12
N ASP A 213 11.18 -9.64 -5.46
CA ASP A 213 10.60 -10.56 -4.48
C ASP A 213 10.22 -9.89 -3.15
N ASP A 214 11.07 -8.97 -2.67
CA ASP A 214 10.83 -8.23 -1.44
C ASP A 214 9.87 -7.06 -1.70
N SER A 215 8.61 -7.39 -1.95
CA SER A 215 7.54 -6.44 -2.20
C SER A 215 6.16 -7.00 -1.81
N VAL A 216 5.19 -6.12 -1.60
CA VAL A 216 3.77 -6.50 -1.47
C VAL A 216 2.98 -5.95 -2.64
N LEU A 217 2.36 -6.83 -3.42
CA LEU A 217 1.49 -6.46 -4.54
C LEU A 217 0.02 -6.54 -4.09
N GLN A 218 -0.68 -5.40 -4.03
CA GLN A 218 -2.04 -5.34 -3.51
C GLN A 218 -3.08 -5.16 -4.63
N PHE A 219 -3.96 -6.15 -4.76
CA PHE A 219 -5.02 -6.17 -5.76
C PHE A 219 -6.40 -5.99 -5.11
N GLY A 220 -6.81 -4.73 -4.89
CA GLY A 220 -8.16 -4.41 -4.39
C GLY A 220 -9.23 -4.71 -5.44
N GLY A 221 -9.48 -3.76 -6.34
CA GLY A 221 -10.41 -3.94 -7.47
C GLY A 221 -10.04 -5.14 -8.36
N GLY A 222 -8.75 -5.43 -8.53
CA GLY A 222 -8.25 -6.61 -9.25
C GLY A 222 -8.52 -7.97 -8.58
N THR A 223 -9.10 -7.99 -7.37
CA THR A 223 -9.59 -9.22 -6.71
C THR A 223 -11.11 -9.19 -6.58
N LEU A 224 -11.65 -8.14 -5.94
CA LEU A 224 -13.08 -8.04 -5.65
C LEU A 224 -13.93 -7.83 -6.91
N GLY A 225 -13.35 -7.29 -7.98
CA GLY A 225 -14.00 -7.11 -9.27
C GLY A 225 -13.99 -8.36 -10.16
N HIS A 226 -13.47 -9.50 -9.67
CA HIS A 226 -13.46 -10.74 -10.45
C HIS A 226 -14.89 -11.26 -10.67
N PRO A 227 -15.27 -11.69 -11.90
CA PRO A 227 -16.65 -12.03 -12.25
C PRO A 227 -17.21 -13.24 -11.48
N TRP A 228 -16.34 -14.04 -10.88
CA TRP A 228 -16.70 -15.23 -10.08
C TRP A 228 -16.55 -15.02 -8.56
N GLY A 229 -16.33 -13.77 -8.13
CA GLY A 229 -16.20 -13.41 -6.72
C GLY A 229 -14.76 -13.43 -6.19
N ASN A 230 -14.63 -13.13 -4.89
CA ASN A 230 -13.35 -12.78 -4.26
C ASN A 230 -12.32 -13.92 -4.27
N ALA A 231 -12.74 -15.15 -3.94
CA ALA A 231 -11.82 -16.29 -3.87
C ALA A 231 -11.21 -16.61 -5.24
N PRO A 232 -11.99 -16.71 -6.35
CA PRO A 232 -11.43 -16.81 -7.69
C PRO A 232 -10.52 -15.64 -8.08
N GLY A 233 -10.86 -14.39 -7.70
CA GLY A 233 -9.98 -13.24 -7.94
C GLY A 233 -8.63 -13.37 -7.23
N ALA A 234 -8.63 -13.87 -5.99
CA ALA A 234 -7.41 -14.13 -5.24
C ALA A 234 -6.59 -15.26 -5.87
N THR A 235 -7.24 -16.34 -6.32
CA THR A 235 -6.60 -17.44 -7.07
C THR A 235 -5.95 -16.92 -8.35
N ALA A 236 -6.65 -16.12 -9.16
CA ALA A 236 -6.12 -15.55 -10.40
C ALA A 236 -4.84 -14.72 -10.16
N ASN A 237 -4.86 -13.83 -9.17
CA ASN A 237 -3.68 -13.03 -8.82
C ASN A 237 -2.52 -13.90 -8.34
N ARG A 238 -2.80 -14.92 -7.51
CA ARG A 238 -1.77 -15.83 -7.01
C ARG A 238 -1.13 -16.67 -8.11
N VAL A 239 -1.94 -17.24 -8.99
CA VAL A 239 -1.46 -18.02 -10.15
C VAL A 239 -0.60 -17.16 -11.07
N ALA A 240 -1.03 -15.94 -11.38
CA ALA A 240 -0.26 -15.03 -12.23
C ALA A 240 1.11 -14.71 -11.62
N LEU A 241 1.18 -14.46 -10.31
CA LEU A 241 2.44 -14.19 -9.61
C LEU A 241 3.38 -15.39 -9.64
N GLU A 242 2.90 -16.57 -9.26
CA GLU A 242 3.73 -17.78 -9.24
C GLU A 242 4.25 -18.15 -10.64
N ALA A 243 3.43 -17.98 -11.69
CA ALA A 243 3.86 -18.18 -13.07
C ALA A 243 4.96 -17.19 -13.49
N CYS A 244 4.85 -15.92 -13.10
CA CYS A 244 5.88 -14.91 -13.39
C CYS A 244 7.19 -15.21 -12.64
N VAL A 245 7.11 -15.57 -11.35
CA VAL A 245 8.29 -15.92 -10.55
C VAL A 245 8.97 -17.17 -11.09
N GLN A 246 8.20 -18.21 -11.43
CA GLN A 246 8.73 -19.42 -12.05
C GLN A 246 9.47 -19.09 -13.36
N ALA A 247 8.80 -18.40 -14.29
CA ALA A 247 9.39 -18.07 -15.58
C ALA A 247 10.65 -17.22 -15.45
N ARG A 248 10.65 -16.21 -14.56
CA ARG A 248 11.84 -15.41 -14.26
C ARG A 248 12.99 -16.27 -13.75
N ASN A 249 12.71 -17.19 -12.82
CA ASN A 249 13.73 -18.07 -12.24
C ASN A 249 14.25 -19.12 -13.25
N GLU A 250 13.46 -19.45 -14.27
CA GLU A 250 13.86 -20.28 -15.42
C GLU A 250 14.64 -19.50 -16.49
N GLY A 251 14.80 -18.19 -16.33
CA GLY A 251 15.60 -17.33 -17.21
C GLY A 251 14.82 -16.59 -18.31
N HIS A 252 13.48 -16.57 -18.24
CA HIS A 252 12.66 -15.80 -19.18
C HIS A 252 12.75 -14.29 -18.92
N ASP A 253 12.67 -13.51 -20.00
CA ASP A 253 12.60 -12.05 -19.93
C ASP A 253 11.14 -11.60 -19.72
N LEU A 254 10.76 -11.30 -18.48
CA LEU A 254 9.39 -10.88 -18.15
C LEU A 254 8.94 -9.60 -18.89
N ALA A 255 9.86 -8.71 -19.25
CA ALA A 255 9.53 -7.48 -19.95
C ALA A 255 9.11 -7.74 -21.40
N ARG A 256 9.63 -8.82 -22.00
CA ARG A 256 9.36 -9.20 -23.40
C ARG A 256 8.34 -10.32 -23.54
N GLU A 257 8.38 -11.30 -22.63
CA GLU A 257 7.61 -12.55 -22.70
C GLU A 257 6.43 -12.59 -21.71
N GLY A 258 6.25 -11.53 -20.90
CA GLY A 258 5.28 -11.51 -19.81
C GLY A 258 3.84 -11.81 -20.23
N ASN A 259 3.42 -11.31 -21.39
CA ASN A 259 2.07 -11.57 -21.90
C ASN A 259 1.90 -13.05 -22.31
N GLU A 260 2.91 -13.66 -22.92
CA GLU A 260 2.91 -15.06 -23.31
C GLU A 260 2.89 -15.97 -22.08
N ILE A 261 3.64 -15.63 -21.03
CA ILE A 261 3.65 -16.34 -19.74
C ILE A 261 2.25 -16.34 -19.11
N ILE A 262 1.60 -15.18 -19.02
CA ILE A 262 0.24 -15.08 -18.48
C ILE A 262 -0.74 -15.90 -19.33
N ARG A 263 -0.68 -15.80 -20.67
CA ARG A 263 -1.55 -16.59 -21.55
C ARG A 263 -1.29 -18.09 -21.44
N ALA A 264 -0.05 -18.51 -21.20
CA ALA A 264 0.29 -19.92 -20.98
C ALA A 264 -0.35 -20.43 -19.68
N ALA A 265 -0.30 -19.63 -18.60
CA ALA A 265 -0.94 -19.96 -17.33
C ALA A 265 -2.48 -20.04 -17.43
N CYS A 266 -3.11 -19.18 -18.26
CA CYS A 266 -4.55 -19.25 -18.53
C CYS A 266 -5.02 -20.60 -19.11
N LYS A 267 -4.13 -21.39 -19.73
CA LYS A 267 -4.51 -22.69 -20.32
C LYS A 267 -4.90 -23.72 -19.26
N TRP A 268 -4.43 -23.55 -18.03
CA TRP A 268 -4.68 -24.49 -16.93
C TRP A 268 -5.30 -23.83 -15.69
N SER A 269 -5.37 -22.49 -15.61
CA SER A 269 -6.14 -21.78 -14.59
C SER A 269 -7.34 -21.04 -15.21
N PRO A 270 -8.57 -21.54 -15.02
CA PRO A 270 -9.77 -20.87 -15.52
C PRO A 270 -10.06 -19.54 -14.81
N GLU A 271 -9.70 -19.39 -13.53
CA GLU A 271 -9.84 -18.12 -12.79
C GLU A 271 -8.94 -17.04 -13.41
N LEU A 272 -7.68 -17.38 -13.71
CA LEU A 272 -6.78 -16.45 -14.38
C LEU A 272 -7.30 -16.08 -15.78
N ALA A 273 -7.80 -17.06 -16.55
CA ALA A 273 -8.38 -16.79 -17.86
C ALA A 273 -9.56 -15.80 -17.80
N ALA A 274 -10.45 -15.98 -16.82
CA ALA A 274 -11.59 -15.07 -16.60
C ALA A 274 -11.12 -13.65 -16.21
N ALA A 275 -10.17 -13.54 -15.27
CA ALA A 275 -9.57 -12.26 -14.89
C ALA A 275 -8.91 -11.55 -16.09
N CYS A 276 -8.17 -12.30 -16.90
CA CYS A 276 -7.50 -11.80 -18.09
C CYS A 276 -8.49 -11.24 -19.12
N GLU A 277 -9.61 -11.91 -19.35
CA GLU A 277 -10.62 -11.45 -20.31
C GLU A 277 -11.27 -10.12 -19.88
N VAL A 278 -11.53 -9.96 -18.57
CA VAL A 278 -12.15 -8.74 -18.01
C VAL A 278 -11.27 -7.51 -18.16
N TRP A 279 -9.96 -7.65 -17.93
CA TRP A 279 -9.05 -6.49 -17.82
C TRP A 279 -8.08 -6.32 -18.99
N LYS A 280 -8.13 -7.14 -20.06
CA LYS A 280 -7.15 -7.10 -21.17
C LYS A 280 -6.98 -5.76 -21.87
N ALA A 281 -8.01 -4.91 -21.87
CA ALA A 281 -7.98 -3.61 -22.52
C ALA A 281 -7.70 -2.45 -21.55
N ILE A 282 -7.60 -2.73 -20.25
CA ILE A 282 -7.42 -1.70 -19.22
C ILE A 282 -5.94 -1.39 -19.11
N LYS A 283 -5.59 -0.12 -19.33
CA LYS A 283 -4.25 0.44 -19.16
C LYS A 283 -4.37 1.88 -18.67
N PHE A 284 -3.35 2.33 -17.96
CA PHE A 284 -3.25 3.71 -17.48
C PHE A 284 -2.04 4.37 -18.15
N GLU A 285 -2.23 4.87 -19.37
CA GLU A 285 -1.18 5.49 -20.18
C GLU A 285 -1.38 7.02 -20.17
N PHE A 286 -0.75 7.68 -19.19
CA PHE A 286 -0.76 9.14 -19.03
C PHE A 286 0.66 9.64 -18.89
N GLU A 287 0.94 10.85 -19.41
CA GLU A 287 2.24 11.49 -19.18
C GLU A 287 2.41 11.81 -17.68
N PRO A 288 3.52 11.38 -17.05
CA PRO A 288 3.78 11.70 -15.65
C PRO A 288 4.12 13.18 -15.48
N VAL A 289 3.62 13.79 -14.39
CA VAL A 289 3.91 15.18 -14.02
C VAL A 289 5.33 15.28 -13.46
N ASP A 290 5.69 14.41 -12.53
CA ASP A 290 7.05 14.32 -12.01
C ASP A 290 7.91 13.48 -12.96
N THR A 291 9.04 14.04 -13.38
CA THR A 291 9.97 13.42 -14.34
C THR A 291 11.41 13.75 -13.97
N ILE A 292 12.33 12.85 -14.29
CA ILE A 292 13.76 13.09 -14.11
C ILE A 292 14.22 14.24 -15.02
N ASP A 293 15.15 15.06 -14.52
CA ASP A 293 15.81 16.08 -15.33
C ASP A 293 16.67 15.41 -16.40
N LYS A 294 16.38 15.72 -17.67
CA LYS A 294 17.19 15.30 -18.82
C LYS A 294 18.52 16.03 -18.86
#